data_AF-N1UTY6-F1
#
_entry.id   AF-N1UTY6-F1
#
_cell.length_a   1.000
_cell.length_b   1.000
_cell.length_c   1.000
_cell.angle_alpha   90.00
_cell.angle_beta   90.00
_cell.angle_gamma   90.00
#
_symmetry.space_group_name_H-M   'P 1'
#
loop_
_entity.id
_entity.type
_entity.pdbx_description
1 polymer ?
#
loop_
_entity_poly.entity_id
_entity_poly.type
_entity_poly.pdbx_seq_one_letter_code
_entity_poly.pdbx_strand_id
1 'polypeptide(L)'
;MNMLILDDGQKIVSALVENSIGTDSLLVPNDYWNRLNSQERKDLRKKLPILLRKYSKRIASMERLYHKAGKIKYNRGVGKMKKFSIRVNTGVWANLGVLAAAHGVSRCYLFNYMLWLEELGGKEDFFCENFKPGEFLAFIGLTK
;
A
#
# COMPACT_ATOMS: atom_id res chain seq x y z
N MET A 1 8.76 30.15 28.18
CA MET A 1 9.34 29.19 27.22
C MET A 1 9.14 27.81 27.79
N ASN A 2 8.34 26.95 27.13
CA ASN A 2 8.22 25.55 27.54
C ASN A 2 9.35 24.76 26.87
N MET A 3 10.17 24.12 27.69
CA MET A 3 11.30 23.31 27.25
C MET A 3 10.82 21.86 27.14
N LEU A 4 10.79 21.31 25.92
CA LEU A 4 10.62 19.88 25.72
C LEU A 4 11.97 19.22 26.01
N ILE A 5 12.05 18.51 27.13
CA ILE A 5 13.20 17.68 27.48
C ILE A 5 12.95 16.30 26.85
N LEU A 6 13.72 15.97 25.83
CA LEU A 6 13.71 14.64 25.21
C LEU A 6 14.87 13.83 25.79
N ASP A 7 14.54 12.76 26.49
CA ASP A 7 15.49 11.80 27.05
C ASP A 7 16.09 10.95 25.92
N ASP A 8 17.38 11.12 25.64
CA ASP A 8 18.10 10.39 24.57
C ASP A 8 18.42 8.93 24.93
N GLY A 9 18.26 8.56 26.21
CA GLY A 9 18.52 7.23 26.74
C GLY A 9 17.35 6.26 26.53
N GLN A 10 16.15 6.77 26.29
CA GLN A 10 14.97 5.95 26.00
C GLN A 10 14.96 5.51 24.54
N LYS A 11 15.62 4.38 24.27
CA LYS A 11 15.35 3.63 23.04
C LYS A 11 13.89 3.18 23.05
N ILE A 12 13.17 3.48 21.97
CA ILE A 12 11.83 2.93 21.76
C ILE A 12 11.97 1.41 21.61
N VAL A 13 11.70 0.68 22.69
CA VAL A 13 11.58 -0.78 22.68
C VAL A 13 10.14 -1.09 22.24
N SER A 14 9.98 -1.42 20.96
CA SER A 14 8.67 -1.75 20.40
C SER A 14 8.68 -3.20 19.92
N ALA A 15 7.57 -3.92 20.16
CA ALA A 15 7.33 -5.24 19.56
C ALA A 15 7.39 -5.21 18.01
N LEU A 16 7.27 -4.03 17.39
CA LEU A 16 7.45 -3.84 15.95
C LEU A 16 8.92 -3.88 15.49
N VAL A 17 9.89 -3.79 16.42
CA VAL A 17 11.33 -3.88 16.15
C VAL A 17 11.78 -5.35 16.03
N GLU A 18 10.92 -6.32 16.37
CA GLU A 18 11.22 -7.72 16.11
C GLU A 18 11.32 -7.96 14.60
N ASN A 19 12.46 -8.52 14.16
CA ASN A 19 12.66 -9.02 12.80
C ASN A 19 11.77 -10.25 12.48
N SER A 20 10.67 -10.45 13.20
CA SER A 20 9.75 -11.56 13.01
C SER A 20 9.10 -11.45 11.62
N ILE A 21 9.16 -12.57 10.91
CA ILE A 21 8.57 -12.72 9.58
C ILE A 21 7.27 -13.51 9.75
N GLY A 22 6.15 -12.84 9.50
CA GLY A 22 4.81 -13.43 9.52
C GLY A 22 4.34 -13.87 8.14
N THR A 23 3.23 -14.62 8.12
CA THR A 23 2.47 -14.89 6.89
C THR A 23 1.17 -14.11 6.91
N ASP A 24 1.02 -13.20 5.95
CA ASP A 24 -0.18 -12.38 5.77
C ASP A 24 -0.79 -12.61 4.39
N SER A 25 -1.96 -12.01 4.15
CA SER A 25 -2.65 -12.13 2.86
C SER A 25 -2.99 -10.77 2.27
N LEU A 26 -2.79 -10.66 0.95
CA LEU A 26 -3.23 -9.53 0.15
C LEU A 26 -4.18 -9.98 -0.95
N LEU A 27 -4.93 -9.01 -1.47
CA LEU A 27 -5.90 -9.20 -2.55
C LEU A 27 -5.53 -8.31 -3.73
N VAL A 28 -5.45 -8.91 -4.91
CA VAL A 28 -5.36 -8.21 -6.21
C VAL A 28 -6.57 -8.57 -7.08
N PRO A 29 -6.95 -7.73 -8.06
CA PRO A 29 -7.94 -8.12 -9.07
C PRO A 29 -7.54 -9.41 -9.80
N ASN A 30 -8.51 -10.27 -10.11
CA ASN A 30 -8.22 -11.54 -10.77
C ASN A 30 -7.66 -11.34 -12.19
N ASP A 31 -8.09 -10.29 -12.88
CA ASP A 31 -7.61 -9.95 -14.22
C ASP A 31 -6.12 -9.58 -14.19
N TYR A 32 -5.70 -8.80 -13.19
CA TYR A 32 -4.28 -8.54 -12.94
C TYR A 32 -3.51 -9.85 -12.68
N TRP A 33 -4.02 -10.70 -11.78
CA TRP A 33 -3.37 -11.98 -11.45
C TRP A 33 -3.21 -12.92 -12.66
N ASN A 34 -4.20 -12.96 -13.54
CA ASN A 34 -4.22 -13.84 -14.70
C ASN A 34 -3.20 -13.42 -15.78
N ARG A 35 -2.89 -12.12 -15.88
CA ARG A 35 -1.85 -11.61 -16.78
C ARG A 35 -0.44 -12.01 -16.34
N LEU A 36 -0.22 -12.21 -15.03
CA LEU A 36 1.09 -12.57 -14.50
C LEU A 36 1.44 -14.03 -14.80
N ASN A 37 2.66 -14.25 -15.27
CA ASN A 37 3.28 -15.56 -15.39
C ASN A 37 3.71 -16.12 -14.01
N SER A 38 4.17 -17.37 -13.99
CA SER A 38 4.56 -18.05 -12.75
C SER A 38 5.68 -17.36 -11.98
N GLN A 39 6.62 -16.73 -12.66
CA GLN A 39 7.73 -16.02 -12.03
C GLN A 39 7.25 -14.68 -11.46
N GLU A 40 6.49 -13.91 -12.25
CA GLU A 40 5.91 -12.64 -11.81
C GLU A 40 4.99 -12.80 -10.59
N ARG A 41 4.23 -13.89 -10.51
CA ARG A 41 3.42 -14.24 -9.33
C ARG A 41 4.27 -14.52 -8.08
N LYS A 42 5.48 -15.07 -8.24
CA LYS A 42 6.43 -15.24 -7.11
C LYS A 42 7.02 -13.91 -6.70
N ASP A 43 7.36 -13.06 -7.66
CA ASP A 43 7.96 -11.75 -7.40
C ASP A 43 6.96 -10.78 -6.76
N LEU A 44 5.68 -10.85 -7.17
CA LEU A 44 4.60 -10.11 -6.55
C LEU A 44 4.52 -10.34 -5.03
N ARG A 45 4.74 -11.57 -4.57
CA ARG A 45 4.72 -11.92 -3.13
C ARG A 45 5.81 -11.24 -2.32
N LYS A 46 6.87 -10.77 -2.97
CA LYS A 46 8.02 -10.07 -2.37
C LYS A 46 7.98 -8.56 -2.61
N LYS A 47 6.95 -8.06 -3.31
CA LYS A 47 6.92 -6.69 -3.83
C LYS A 47 6.56 -5.64 -2.77
N LEU A 48 5.85 -6.02 -1.71
CA LEU A 48 5.37 -5.08 -0.69
C LEU A 48 6.49 -4.21 -0.05
N PRO A 49 7.60 -4.78 0.48
CA PRO A 49 8.70 -3.96 1.01
C PRO A 49 9.30 -3.01 -0.04
N ILE A 50 9.41 -3.44 -1.29
CA ILE A 50 9.97 -2.65 -2.40
C ILE A 50 9.06 -1.44 -2.70
N LEU A 51 7.76 -1.68 -2.79
CA LEU A 51 6.75 -0.65 -3.04
C LEU A 51 6.71 0.38 -1.90
N LEU A 52 6.73 -0.08 -0.64
CA LEU A 52 6.74 0.82 0.50
C LEU A 52 8.01 1.67 0.54
N ARG A 53 9.18 1.09 0.26
CA ARG A 53 10.43 1.85 0.17
C ARG A 53 10.37 2.94 -0.89
N LYS A 54 9.73 2.68 -2.03
CA LYS A 54 9.63 3.62 -3.16
C LYS A 54 8.56 4.69 -2.95
N TYR A 55 7.40 4.33 -2.43
CA TYR A 55 6.21 5.20 -2.44
C TYR A 55 5.77 5.73 -1.08
N SER A 56 6.30 5.22 0.05
CA SER A 56 5.84 5.62 1.40
C SER A 56 5.92 7.12 1.64
N LYS A 57 7.04 7.78 1.28
CA LYS A 57 7.21 9.23 1.43
C LYS A 57 6.16 10.02 0.66
N ARG A 58 5.93 9.65 -0.61
CA ARG A 58 4.93 10.29 -1.48
C ARG A 58 3.51 10.08 -0.95
N ILE A 59 3.19 8.85 -0.52
CA ILE A 59 1.89 8.52 0.07
C ILE A 59 1.69 9.36 1.33
N ALA A 60 2.67 9.40 2.24
CA ALA A 60 2.59 10.17 3.47
C ALA A 60 2.39 11.69 3.26
N SER A 61 2.85 12.24 2.13
CA SER A 61 2.74 13.68 1.82
C SER A 61 1.52 14.07 0.99
N MET A 62 0.77 13.12 0.42
CA MET A 62 -0.40 13.42 -0.42
C MET A 62 -1.69 13.47 0.39
N GLU A 63 -2.73 14.04 -0.23
CA GLU A 63 -4.08 14.01 0.33
C GLU A 63 -4.60 12.57 0.52
N ARG A 64 -5.63 12.43 1.36
CA ARG A 64 -6.25 11.13 1.62
C ARG A 64 -6.80 10.52 0.33
N LEU A 65 -6.46 9.26 0.07
CA LEU A 65 -7.04 8.50 -1.05
C LEU A 65 -8.56 8.36 -0.94
N TYR A 66 -9.08 8.45 0.29
CA TYR A 66 -10.51 8.49 0.56
C TYR A 66 -10.88 9.61 1.54
N HIS A 67 -11.71 10.54 1.06
CA HIS A 67 -12.11 11.74 1.79
C HIS A 67 -13.20 11.51 2.85
N LYS A 68 -13.99 10.41 2.76
CA LYS A 68 -15.06 10.15 3.73
C LYS A 68 -14.47 9.66 5.05
N ALA A 69 -14.39 10.55 6.02
CA ALA A 69 -13.97 10.24 7.38
C ALA A 69 -14.86 9.14 8.02
N GLY A 70 -14.27 8.34 8.92
CA GLY A 70 -14.97 7.24 9.61
C GLY A 70 -15.37 6.05 8.73
N LYS A 71 -15.03 6.07 7.43
CA LYS A 71 -15.26 4.95 6.50
C LYS A 71 -13.94 4.51 5.88
N ILE A 72 -13.85 3.21 5.58
CA ILE A 72 -12.70 2.61 4.90
C ILE A 72 -13.09 2.27 3.46
N LYS A 73 -12.30 2.74 2.49
CA LYS A 73 -12.45 2.36 1.09
C LYS A 73 -11.77 1.02 0.82
N TYR A 74 -12.55 0.12 0.23
CA TYR A 74 -12.10 -1.20 -0.22
C TYR A 74 -12.04 -1.23 -1.75
N ASN A 75 -11.37 -2.24 -2.31
CA ASN A 75 -11.38 -2.52 -3.76
C ASN A 75 -12.78 -3.02 -4.17
N ARG A 76 -13.73 -2.11 -4.40
CA ARG A 76 -15.10 -2.40 -4.88
C ARG A 76 -15.21 -2.09 -6.36
N GLY A 77 -16.06 -2.83 -7.08
CA GLY A 77 -16.28 -2.63 -8.52
C GLY A 77 -15.18 -3.20 -9.43
N VAL A 78 -14.33 -4.08 -8.88
CA VAL A 78 -13.11 -4.62 -9.51
C VAL A 78 -13.26 -6.08 -9.95
N GLY A 79 -14.51 -6.59 -9.96
CA GLY A 79 -14.79 -7.99 -10.21
C GLY A 79 -14.28 -8.93 -9.11
N LYS A 80 -13.89 -10.14 -9.51
CA LYS A 80 -13.37 -11.16 -8.58
C LYS A 80 -11.96 -10.77 -8.12
N MET A 81 -11.69 -10.98 -6.83
CA MET A 81 -10.38 -10.74 -6.23
C MET A 81 -9.63 -12.06 -6.02
N LYS A 82 -8.33 -12.07 -6.30
CA LYS A 82 -7.44 -13.18 -5.98
C LYS A 82 -6.70 -12.92 -4.67
N LYS A 83 -6.91 -13.81 -3.70
CA LYS A 83 -6.12 -13.89 -2.47
C LYS A 83 -4.80 -14.61 -2.72
N PHE A 84 -3.72 -14.06 -2.20
CA PHE A 84 -2.42 -14.70 -2.15
C PHE A 84 -1.70 -14.38 -0.83
N SER A 85 -0.87 -15.31 -0.38
CA SER A 85 -0.10 -15.16 0.84
C SER A 85 1.26 -14.52 0.57
N ILE A 86 1.67 -13.64 1.48
CA ILE A 86 2.99 -13.02 1.51
C ILE A 86 3.71 -13.39 2.81
N ARG A 87 5.04 -13.46 2.75
CA ARG A 87 5.89 -13.50 3.94
C ARG A 87 6.51 -12.14 4.11
N VAL A 88 6.23 -11.48 5.22
CA VAL A 88 6.59 -10.08 5.43
C VAL A 88 7.01 -9.84 6.88
N ASN A 89 7.98 -8.95 7.06
CA ASN A 89 8.38 -8.50 8.39
C ASN A 89 7.24 -7.70 9.05
N THR A 90 7.07 -7.89 10.36
CA THR A 90 6.02 -7.24 11.15
C THR A 90 6.03 -5.71 11.02
N GLY A 91 7.21 -5.07 11.01
CA GLY A 91 7.34 -3.63 10.81
C GLY A 91 6.88 -3.15 9.43
N VAL A 92 7.19 -3.92 8.37
CA VAL A 92 6.72 -3.61 7.00
C VAL A 92 5.19 -3.72 6.92
N TRP A 93 4.60 -4.75 7.53
CA TRP A 93 3.16 -4.92 7.58
C TRP A 93 2.45 -3.83 8.40
N ALA A 94 3.05 -3.43 9.51
CA ALA A 94 2.56 -2.33 10.34
C ALA A 94 2.60 -1.00 9.57
N ASN A 95 3.69 -0.70 8.85
CA ASN A 95 3.81 0.49 8.01
C ASN A 95 2.72 0.57 6.93
N LEU A 96 2.42 -0.55 6.26
CA LEU A 96 1.28 -0.63 5.33
C LEU A 96 -0.03 -0.29 6.04
N GLY A 97 -0.22 -0.79 7.26
CA GLY A 97 -1.40 -0.53 8.07
C GLY A 97 -1.58 0.95 8.45
N VAL A 98 -0.52 1.58 8.93
CA VAL A 98 -0.53 3.00 9.33
C VAL A 98 -0.84 3.90 8.14
N LEU A 99 -0.15 3.70 7.01
CA LEU A 99 -0.43 4.46 5.80
C LEU A 99 -1.86 4.23 5.30
N ALA A 100 -2.32 2.97 5.26
CA ALA A 100 -3.68 2.68 4.80
C ALA A 100 -4.74 3.38 5.68
N ALA A 101 -4.56 3.36 7.01
CA ALA A 101 -5.44 4.05 7.95
C ALA A 101 -5.42 5.57 7.76
N ALA A 102 -4.24 6.18 7.59
CA ALA A 102 -4.09 7.61 7.33
C ALA A 102 -4.86 8.06 6.08
N HIS A 103 -4.85 7.24 5.02
CA HIS A 103 -5.58 7.54 3.78
C HIS A 103 -7.04 7.06 3.76
N GLY A 104 -7.55 6.43 4.84
CA GLY A 104 -8.92 5.92 4.91
C GLY A 104 -9.21 4.75 3.96
N VAL A 105 -8.21 3.92 3.68
CA VAL A 105 -8.31 2.78 2.75
C VAL A 105 -7.90 1.48 3.43
N SER A 106 -8.30 0.34 2.87
CA SER A 106 -7.82 -0.97 3.32
C SER A 106 -6.36 -1.21 2.91
N ARG A 107 -5.63 -2.09 3.64
CA ARG A 107 -4.26 -2.50 3.27
C ARG A 107 -4.15 -3.01 1.83
N CYS A 108 -5.13 -3.79 1.38
CA CYS A 108 -5.18 -4.31 0.00
C CYS A 108 -5.40 -3.19 -1.03
N TYR A 109 -6.20 -2.17 -0.70
CA TYR A 109 -6.40 -1.02 -1.59
C TYR A 109 -5.09 -0.24 -1.75
N LEU A 110 -4.40 0.05 -0.64
CA LEU A 110 -3.13 0.77 -0.69
C LEU A 110 -2.06 -0.02 -1.45
N PHE A 111 -2.01 -1.34 -1.27
CA PHE A 111 -1.11 -2.20 -2.03
C PHE A 111 -1.39 -2.15 -3.54
N ASN A 112 -2.65 -2.27 -3.97
CA ASN A 112 -3.02 -2.16 -5.39
C ASN A 112 -2.75 -0.77 -5.95
N TYR A 113 -2.91 0.28 -5.14
CA TYR A 113 -2.53 1.64 -5.52
C TYR A 113 -1.02 1.77 -5.78
N MET A 114 -0.17 1.19 -4.93
CA MET A 114 1.26 1.17 -5.18
C MET A 114 1.65 0.33 -6.40
N LEU A 115 0.95 -0.77 -6.68
CA LEU A 115 1.15 -1.54 -7.92
C LEU A 115 0.82 -0.71 -9.16
N TRP A 116 -0.28 0.05 -9.12
CA TRP A 116 -0.64 0.97 -10.19
C TRP A 116 0.44 2.03 -10.43
N LEU A 117 0.96 2.64 -9.36
CA LEU A 117 2.06 3.61 -9.46
C LEU A 117 3.30 3.00 -10.12
N GLU A 118 3.60 1.74 -9.82
CA GLU A 118 4.73 1.01 -10.40
C GLU A 118 4.56 0.77 -11.90
N GLU A 119 3.35 0.41 -12.35
CA GLU A 119 3.06 0.19 -13.77
C GLU A 119 3.08 1.45 -14.62
N LEU A 120 2.72 2.60 -14.04
CA LEU A 120 2.84 3.90 -14.70
C LEU A 120 4.28 4.39 -14.86
N GLY A 121 5.28 3.59 -14.45
CA GLY A 121 6.70 3.94 -14.56
C GLY A 121 7.13 5.01 -13.56
N GLY A 122 6.32 5.30 -12.53
CA GLY A 122 6.68 6.25 -11.49
C GLY A 122 7.00 7.66 -11.97
N LYS A 123 6.47 8.15 -13.10
CA LYS A 123 6.67 9.54 -13.54
C LYS A 123 6.26 10.49 -12.41
N GLU A 124 7.26 11.16 -11.84
CA GLU A 124 7.17 11.88 -10.56
C GLU A 124 6.34 13.17 -10.65
N ASP A 125 6.04 13.66 -11.86
CA ASP A 125 5.57 15.04 -12.06
C ASP A 125 4.09 15.21 -12.44
N PHE A 126 3.27 14.15 -12.50
CA PHE A 126 1.95 14.28 -13.15
C PHE A 126 0.73 14.44 -12.22
N PHE A 127 0.86 14.33 -10.90
CA PHE A 127 -0.31 14.05 -10.04
C PHE A 127 -0.52 14.95 -8.81
N CYS A 128 0.27 16.00 -8.62
CA CYS A 128 -0.06 16.98 -7.56
C CYS A 128 -1.40 17.70 -7.83
N GLU A 129 -1.88 17.75 -9.07
CA GLU A 129 -3.11 18.49 -9.41
C GLU A 129 -4.29 17.64 -9.88
N ASN A 130 -4.11 16.36 -10.25
CA ASN A 130 -5.19 15.60 -10.91
C ASN A 130 -5.23 14.10 -10.56
N PHE A 131 -5.39 13.73 -9.28
CA PHE A 131 -5.87 12.36 -8.97
C PHE A 131 -7.26 12.18 -9.57
N LYS A 132 -7.38 11.45 -10.68
CA LYS A 132 -8.67 11.00 -11.23
C LYS A 132 -8.98 9.61 -10.67
N PRO A 133 -9.92 9.48 -9.71
CA PRO A 133 -10.29 8.17 -9.14
C PRO A 133 -10.71 7.15 -10.21
N GLY A 134 -11.18 7.62 -11.38
CA GLY A 134 -11.55 6.81 -12.53
C GLY A 134 -10.39 6.06 -13.19
N GLU A 135 -9.16 6.58 -13.18
CA GLU A 135 -7.99 5.92 -13.79
C GLU A 135 -7.45 4.81 -12.90
N PHE A 136 -7.45 5.02 -11.58
CA PHE A 136 -7.18 3.94 -10.64
C PHE A 136 -8.26 2.87 -10.72
N LEU A 137 -9.55 3.24 -10.77
CA LEU A 137 -10.67 2.30 -10.97
C LEU A 137 -10.57 1.54 -12.29
N ALA A 138 -10.05 2.19 -13.34
CA ALA A 138 -9.75 1.53 -14.59
C ALA A 138 -8.59 0.53 -14.43
N PHE A 139 -7.53 0.85 -13.69
CA PHE A 139 -6.48 -0.13 -13.39
C PHE A 139 -6.98 -1.33 -12.56
N ILE A 140 -7.79 -1.07 -11.53
CA ILE A 140 -8.35 -2.14 -10.71
C ILE A 140 -9.53 -2.86 -11.37
N GLY A 141 -10.00 -2.45 -12.55
CA GLY A 141 -11.20 -3.02 -13.17
C GLY A 141 -11.37 -2.96 -14.69
N LEU A 142 -10.38 -2.57 -15.50
CA LEU A 142 -10.53 -2.27 -16.93
C LEU A 142 -9.16 -2.35 -17.67
N THR A 143 -9.10 -2.48 -18.98
CA THR A 143 -10.17 -2.27 -19.95
C THR A 143 -10.85 -3.55 -20.41
N LYS A 144 -12.12 -3.37 -20.78
CA LYS A 144 -12.69 -4.11 -21.90
C LYS A 144 -11.80 -3.98 -23.14
#